data_AF-A0A955TXQ1-F1
#
_entry.id   AF-A0A955TXQ1-F1
#
_cell.length_a   1.000
_cell.length_b   1.000
_cell.length_c   1.000
_cell.angle_alpha   90.00
_cell.angle_beta   90.00
_cell.angle_gamma   90.00
#
_symmetry.space_group_name_H-M   'P 1'
#
loop_
_entity.id
_entity.type
_entity.pdbx_description
1 polymer ?
#
loop_
_entity_poly.entity_id
_entity_poly.type
_entity_poly.pdbx_seq_one_letter_code
_entity_poly.pdbx_strand_id
1 'polypeptide(L)' 'MATLTVKNIPEPLVQKLKDQAALHRRSLNHEVIRCLEQAAECVPLDPKSLIARARDIRQVPKKTRLTDHRLLKLKSEGRP' A
#
# COMPACT_ATOMS: atom_id res chain seq x y z
N MET A 1 -14.10 -22.33 3.73
CA MET A 1 -12.80 -21.73 4.09
C MET A 1 -11.73 -22.52 3.39
N ALA A 2 -10.85 -21.87 2.61
CA ALA A 2 -9.70 -22.53 2.01
C ALA A 2 -8.53 -22.44 2.99
N THR A 3 -7.86 -23.57 3.21
CA THR A 3 -6.65 -23.63 4.04
C THR A 3 -5.47 -23.93 3.11
N LEU A 4 -4.43 -23.13 3.20
CA LEU A 4 -3.20 -23.29 2.43
C LEU A 4 -2.04 -23.53 3.39
N THR A 5 -1.30 -24.61 3.17
CA THR A 5 -0.11 -24.96 3.94
C THR A 5 1.11 -24.78 3.06
N VAL A 6 2.01 -23.86 3.43
CA VAL A 6 3.31 -23.69 2.78
C VAL A 6 4.35 -24.49 3.56
N LYS A 7 4.98 -25.47 2.91
CA LYS A 7 6.04 -26.30 3.51
C LYS A 7 7.42 -25.81 3.05
N ASN A 8 8.45 -26.20 3.80
CA ASN A 8 9.86 -25.95 3.47
C ASN A 8 10.21 -24.46 3.30
N ILE A 9 9.60 -23.60 4.13
CA ILE A 9 9.95 -22.18 4.14
C ILE A 9 11.33 -22.03 4.80
N PRO A 10 12.30 -21.34 4.17
CA PRO A 10 13.58 -21.07 4.78
C PRO A 10 13.42 -20.27 6.09
N GLU A 11 14.11 -20.69 7.15
CA GLU A 11 14.20 -19.96 8.43
C GLU A 11 14.37 -18.43 8.29
N PRO A 12 15.30 -17.92 7.46
CA PRO A 12 15.47 -16.48 7.32
C PRO A 12 14.25 -15.77 6.72
N LEU A 13 13.46 -16.48 5.90
CA LEU A 13 12.23 -15.91 5.34
C LEU A 13 11.13 -15.83 6.40
N VAL A 14 10.99 -16.86 7.24
CA VAL A 14 10.06 -16.86 8.37
C VAL A 14 10.36 -15.70 9.32
N GLN A 15 11.65 -15.46 9.60
CA GLN A 15 12.05 -14.37 10.49
C GLN A 15 11.67 -13.00 9.91
N LYS A 16 11.98 -12.76 8.63
CA LYS A 16 11.57 -11.51 7.94
C LYS A 16 10.06 -11.30 7.99
N LEU A 17 9.27 -12.34 7.75
CA LEU A 17 7.81 -12.25 7.81
C LEU A 17 7.30 -11.92 9.22
N LYS A 18 7.94 -12.46 10.27
CA LYS A 18 7.60 -12.11 11.66
C LYS A 18 7.92 -10.64 11.96
N ASP A 19 9.07 -10.15 11.53
CA ASP A 19 9.46 -8.75 11.72
C ASP A 19 8.49 -7.80 11.00
N GLN A 20 8.12 -8.12 9.75
CA GLN A 20 7.12 -7.37 8.98
C GLN A 20 5.74 -7.39 9.65
N ALA A 21 5.29 -8.56 10.12
CA ALA A 21 4.03 -8.69 10.84
C ALA A 21 4.00 -7.83 12.12
N ALA A 22 5.10 -7.79 12.87
CA ALA A 22 5.25 -6.95 14.06
C ALA A 22 5.21 -5.45 13.71
N LEU A 23 5.94 -5.02 12.68
CA LEU A 23 5.93 -3.64 12.17
C LEU A 23 4.52 -3.21 11.74
N HIS A 24 3.80 -4.09 11.06
CA HIS A 24 2.45 -3.84 10.58
C HIS A 24 1.36 -4.07 11.64
N ARG A 25 1.74 -4.46 12.87
CA ARG A 25 0.83 -4.78 13.99
C ARG A 25 -0.25 -5.80 13.62
N ARG A 26 0.13 -6.84 12.87
CA ARG A 26 -0.79 -7.90 12.46
C ARG A 26 -0.23 -9.30 12.79
N SER A 27 -1.11 -10.29 12.80
CA SER A 27 -0.69 -11.68 12.94
C SER A 27 0.11 -12.13 11.71
N LEU A 28 1.01 -13.10 11.90
CA LEU A 28 1.78 -13.70 10.80
C LEU A 28 0.88 -14.25 9.69
N ASN A 29 -0.26 -14.87 10.07
CA ASN A 29 -1.22 -15.39 9.10
C ASN A 29 -1.82 -14.27 8.22
N HIS A 30 -2.21 -13.14 8.83
CA HIS A 30 -2.69 -11.99 8.07
C HIS A 30 -1.58 -11.37 7.21
N GLU A 31 -0.34 -11.33 7.67
CA GLU A 31 0.78 -10.85 6.85
C GLU A 31 0.96 -11.72 5.60
N VAL A 32 0.95 -13.04 5.76
CA VAL A 32 1.07 -13.99 4.63
C VAL A 32 -0.10 -13.84 3.66
N ILE A 33 -1.33 -13.70 4.16
CA ILE A 33 -2.50 -13.46 3.29
C ILE A 33 -2.32 -12.16 2.51
N ARG A 34 -1.90 -11.06 3.16
CA ARG A 34 -1.66 -9.77 2.49
C ARG A 34 -0.57 -9.86 1.43
N CYS A 35 0.51 -10.61 1.69
CA CYS A 35 1.53 -10.86 0.68
C CYS A 35 0.99 -11.64 -0.52
N LEU A 36 0.15 -12.64 -0.29
CA LEU A 36 -0.47 -13.44 -1.35
C LEU A 36 -1.49 -12.60 -2.15
N GLU A 37 -2.31 -11.80 -1.49
CA GLU A 37 -3.22 -10.85 -2.13
C GLU A 37 -2.44 -9.89 -3.02
N GLN A 38 -1.38 -9.27 -2.50
CA GLN A 38 -0.55 -8.35 -3.29
C GLN A 38 0.12 -9.06 -4.46
N ALA A 39 0.60 -10.30 -4.30
CA ALA A 39 1.20 -11.06 -5.39
C ALA A 39 0.17 -11.49 -6.45
N ALA A 40 -1.06 -11.82 -6.05
CA ALA A 40 -2.16 -12.19 -6.94
C ALA A 40 -2.78 -10.97 -7.64
N GLU A 41 -2.86 -9.83 -6.95
CA GLU A 41 -3.33 -8.55 -7.48
C GLU A 41 -2.26 -7.80 -8.27
N CYS A 42 -0.99 -8.19 -8.14
CA CYS A 42 0.11 -7.80 -9.02
C CYS A 42 -0.10 -8.41 -10.42
N VAL A 43 -1.22 -8.05 -11.06
CA VAL A 43 -1.37 -8.10 -12.51
C VAL A 43 -0.31 -7.15 -13.06
N PRO A 44 0.47 -7.56 -14.08
CA PRO A 44 1.38 -6.64 -14.76
C PRO A 44 0.57 -5.45 -15.28
N LEU A 45 0.65 -4.34 -14.55
CA LEU A 45 0.03 -3.09 -14.94
C LEU A 45 0.87 -2.53 -16.07
N ASP A 46 0.26 -2.35 -17.24
CA ASP A 46 0.89 -1.64 -18.34
C ASP A 46 1.30 -0.23 -17.84
N PRO A 47 2.59 0.13 -17.91
CA PRO A 47 3.08 1.43 -17.45
C PRO A 47 2.32 2.60 -18.08
N LYS A 48 1.90 2.49 -19.35
CA LYS A 48 1.14 3.54 -20.02
C LYS A 48 -0.25 3.69 -19.41
N SER A 49 -0.92 2.59 -19.11
CA SER A 49 -2.22 2.56 -18.41
C SER A 49 -2.14 3.15 -17.00
N LEU A 50 -1.07 2.85 -16.24
CA LEU A 50 -0.84 3.44 -14.92
C LEU A 50 -0.62 4.96 -15.02
N ILE A 51 0.20 5.42 -15.97
CA ILE A 51 0.45 6.86 -16.19
C ILE A 51 -0.83 7.56 -16.64
N ALA A 52 -1.62 6.95 -17.52
CA ALA A 52 -2.90 7.51 -17.97
C ALA A 52 -3.88 7.66 -16.80
N ARG A 53 -4.03 6.64 -15.96
CA ARG A 53 -4.85 6.69 -14.74
C ARG A 53 -4.34 7.74 -13.75
N ALA A 54 -3.03 7.83 -13.56
CA ALA A 54 -2.43 8.85 -12.69
C ALA A 54 -2.69 10.27 -13.21
N ARG A 55 -2.68 10.49 -14.54
CA ARG A 55 -3.04 11.77 -15.16
C ARG A 55 -4.52 12.09 -15.01
N ASP A 56 -5.39 11.08 -15.15
CA ASP A 56 -6.83 11.23 -14.97
C ASP A 56 -7.19 11.59 -13.52
N ILE A 57 -6.57 10.93 -12.53
CA ILE A 57 -6.74 11.28 -11.10
C ILE A 57 -6.12 12.65 -10.81
N ARG A 58 -5.00 12.97 -11.45
CA ARG A 58 -4.32 14.27 -11.36
C ARG A 58 -5.06 15.31 -12.21
N GLN A 59 -6.39 15.40 -12.09
CA GLN A 59 -7.13 16.63 -12.35
C GLN A 59 -6.69 17.65 -11.30
N VAL A 60 -5.48 18.20 -11.44
CA VAL A 60 -5.02 19.32 -10.62
C VAL A 60 -6.09 20.41 -10.76
N PRO A 61 -6.66 20.92 -9.67
CA PRO A 61 -7.56 22.05 -9.76
C PRO A 61 -6.79 23.18 -10.45
N LYS A 62 -7.15 23.50 -11.71
CA LYS A 62 -6.41 24.48 -12.55
C LYS A 62 -6.23 25.85 -11.87
N LYS A 63 -7.03 26.12 -10.84
CA LYS A 63 -7.08 27.39 -10.09
C LYS A 63 -6.44 27.33 -8.69
N THR A 64 -5.88 26.22 -8.25
CA THR A 64 -5.32 26.12 -6.88
C THR A 64 -3.90 25.60 -6.90
N ARG A 65 -2.94 26.51 -6.69
CA ARG A 65 -1.59 26.14 -6.32
C ARG A 65 -1.59 25.64 -4.87
N LEU A 66 -1.17 24.40 -4.68
CA LEU A 66 -0.83 23.85 -3.36
C LEU A 66 0.50 24.48 -2.93
N THR A 67 0.43 25.57 -2.16
CA THR A 67 1.57 26.19 -1.50
C THR A 67 1.64 25.71 -0.05
N ASP A 68 2.83 25.74 0.55
CA ASP A 68 3.05 25.32 1.94
C ASP A 68 2.13 26.05 2.92
N HIS A 69 1.96 27.37 2.73
CA HIS A 69 1.04 28.18 3.53
C HIS A 69 -0.42 27.67 3.42
N ARG A 70 -0.86 27.27 2.22
CA ARG A 70 -2.22 26.78 2.00
C ARG A 70 -2.41 25.37 2.57
N LEU A 71 -1.39 24.52 2.51
CA LEU A 71 -1.38 23.22 3.15
C LEU A 71 -1.47 23.34 4.68
N LEU A 72 -0.69 24.25 5.28
CA LEU A 72 -0.71 24.51 6.71
C LEU A 72 -2.09 24.99 7.17
N LYS A 73 -2.69 25.94 6.45
CA LYS A 73 -4.03 26.46 6.74
C LYS A 73 -5.11 25.36 6.68
N LEU A 74 -5.12 24.54 5.63
CA LEU A 74 -6.06 23.43 5.50
C LEU A 74 -5.86 22.36 6.60
N LYS A 75 -4.61 22.11 6.99
CA LYS A 75 -4.28 21.15 8.07
C LYS A 75 -4.75 21.64 9.44
N SER A 76 -4.68 22.94 9.71
CA SER A 76 -5.17 23.54 10.96
C SER A 76 -6.69 23.67 11.00
N GLU A 77 -7.34 24.00 9.88
CA GLU A 77 -8.82 24.11 9.80
C GLU A 77 -9.54 22.79 10.11
N GLY A 78 -8.93 21.65 9.77
CA GLY A 78 -9.47 20.31 10.05
C GLY A 78 -9.04 19.69 11.38
N ARG A 79 -8.27 20.40 12.20
CA ARG A 79 -7.80 19.94 13.52
C ARG A 79 -8.21 20.96 14.59
N PRO A 80 -9.42 20.86 15.16
CA PRO A 80 -9.73 21.56 16.40
C PRO A 80 -8.78 21.13 17.53
#